data_AF-A0A2H5W7C9-F1
#
_entry.id   AF-A0A2H5W7C9-F1
#
_cell.length_a   1.000
_cell.length_b   1.000
_cell.length_c   1.000
_cell.angle_alpha   90.00
_cell.angle_beta   90.00
_cell.angle_gamma   90.00
#
_symmetry.space_group_name_H-M   'P 1'
#
loop_
_entity.id
_entity.type
_entity.pdbx_description
1 polymer ?
#
loop_
_entity_poly.entity_id
_entity_poly.type
_entity_poly.pdbx_seq_one_letter_code
_entity_poly.pdbx_strand_id
1 'polypeptide(L)'
;MSRIRVTMGRLRGRWIETRPDLPYRPLPARLREAFFSHAGPTIEACHFMDGFAGTGLMGIYALSLGASHVVFIEKDPRVARLLEQNLRRLGLADRTDVRVGDIQRVLTRPPAVPMDWVFLGPPYDFPTPRLEAVLERLVRYDWTRNDARLGVQRFKKSPAPRATGWTLYGTLAHGDDVVYLFQRTAESFGSSGIRESGSSGIRESGSSGGSGSPPSGGRPCGLRPPNRSVREHPDGTGFAETFHR
;
A
#
# COMPACT_ATOMS: atom_id res chain seq x y z
N MET A 1 -26.57 10.39 16.58
CA MET A 1 -25.62 9.81 15.60
C MET A 1 -24.29 10.52 15.77
N SER A 2 -23.19 9.78 15.93
CA SER A 2 -21.86 10.38 15.95
C SER A 2 -21.37 10.58 14.51
N ARG A 3 -20.41 11.48 14.29
CA ARG A 3 -19.87 11.74 12.95
C ARG A 3 -18.38 12.03 13.03
N ILE A 4 -17.67 11.70 11.96
CA ILE A 4 -16.25 12.03 11.77
C ILE A 4 -16.13 13.00 10.62
N ARG A 5 -15.37 14.08 10.79
CA ARG A 5 -15.11 15.05 9.73
C ARG A 5 -13.91 14.63 8.88
N VAL A 6 -14.04 14.75 7.57
CA VAL A 6 -12.89 14.67 6.65
C VAL A 6 -12.14 16.00 6.69
N THR A 7 -10.84 15.97 6.94
CA THR A 7 -10.00 17.16 7.19
C THR A 7 -9.07 17.49 6.02
N MET A 8 -8.90 16.58 5.06
CA MET A 8 -7.94 16.72 3.95
C MET A 8 -8.54 16.29 2.60
N GLY A 9 -7.94 16.77 1.51
CA GLY A 9 -8.31 16.43 0.14
C GLY A 9 -9.64 17.04 -0.33
N ARG A 10 -10.14 16.55 -1.47
CA ARG A 10 -11.34 17.05 -2.18
C ARG A 10 -12.63 16.91 -1.38
N LEU A 11 -12.68 15.98 -0.42
CA LEU A 11 -13.82 15.76 0.47
C LEU A 11 -13.69 16.51 1.80
N ARG A 12 -12.68 17.38 1.97
CA ARG A 12 -12.51 18.18 3.19
C ARG A 12 -13.81 18.90 3.56
N GLY A 13 -14.16 18.80 4.84
CA GLY A 13 -15.37 19.39 5.41
C GLY A 13 -16.59 18.46 5.38
N ARG A 14 -16.57 17.38 4.58
CA ARG A 14 -17.65 16.37 4.54
C ARG A 14 -17.63 15.48 5.79
N TRP A 15 -18.78 14.89 6.07
CA TRP A 15 -18.99 14.02 7.22
C TRP A 15 -19.06 12.55 6.82
N ILE A 16 -18.52 11.68 7.67
CA ILE A 16 -18.72 10.23 7.65
C ILE A 16 -19.63 9.92 8.83
N GLU A 17 -20.78 9.30 8.57
CA GLU A 17 -21.71 8.91 9.62
C GLU A 17 -21.15 7.74 10.42
N THR A 18 -21.33 7.82 11.74
CA THR A 18 -20.98 6.77 12.67
C THR A 18 -22.14 6.49 13.65
N ARG A 19 -22.16 5.25 14.08
CA ARG A 19 -23.00 4.61 15.07
C ARG A 19 -22.20 4.23 16.33
N PRO A 20 -22.55 4.73 17.51
CA PRO A 20 -21.84 4.39 18.75
C PRO A 20 -21.99 2.92 19.15
N ASP A 21 -23.00 2.22 18.64
CA ASP A 21 -23.26 0.80 18.91
C ASP A 21 -22.44 -0.17 18.05
N LEU A 22 -21.59 0.34 17.15
CA LEU A 22 -20.77 -0.48 16.25
C LEU A 22 -19.28 -0.50 16.67
N PRO A 23 -18.59 -1.65 16.51
CA PRO A 23 -17.28 -1.89 17.12
C PRO A 23 -16.11 -1.44 16.22
N TYR A 24 -16.06 -0.17 15.82
CA TYR A 24 -14.89 0.37 15.13
C TYR A 24 -14.17 1.41 15.98
N ARG A 25 -12.85 1.50 15.76
CA ARG A 25 -11.98 2.49 16.39
C ARG A 25 -11.32 3.34 15.31
N PRO A 26 -11.76 4.59 15.12
CA PRO A 26 -11.10 5.49 14.19
C PRO A 26 -9.63 5.70 14.56
N LEU A 27 -8.74 5.68 13.56
CA LEU A 27 -7.35 6.05 13.74
C LEU A 27 -7.26 7.50 14.30
N PRO A 28 -6.42 7.77 15.31
CA PRO A 28 -6.28 9.12 15.86
C PRO A 28 -5.96 10.14 14.77
N ALA A 29 -6.59 11.31 14.83
CA ALA A 29 -6.50 12.31 13.76
C ALA A 29 -5.04 12.67 13.40
N ARG A 30 -4.19 12.87 14.41
CA ARG A 30 -2.77 13.19 14.23
C ARG A 30 -1.98 12.05 13.57
N LEU A 31 -2.27 10.80 13.91
CA LEU A 31 -1.58 9.65 13.32
C LEU A 31 -2.02 9.43 11.87
N ARG A 32 -3.31 9.63 11.58
CA ARG A 32 -3.85 9.65 10.22
C ARG A 32 -3.23 10.76 9.37
N GLU A 33 -3.14 11.98 9.92
CA GLU A 33 -2.51 13.12 9.23
C GLU A 33 -1.02 12.86 8.97
N ALA A 34 -0.30 12.32 9.96
CA ALA A 34 1.09 11.89 9.78
C ALA A 34 1.23 10.82 8.69
N PHE A 35 0.34 9.81 8.67
CA PHE A 35 0.36 8.75 7.66
C PHE A 35 0.19 9.31 6.24
N PHE A 36 -0.82 10.15 6.01
CA PHE A 36 -1.06 10.71 4.68
C PHE A 36 -0.05 11.80 4.29
N SER A 37 0.51 12.53 5.26
CA SER A 37 1.64 13.45 5.03
C SER A 37 2.88 12.68 4.59
N HIS A 38 3.15 11.52 5.20
CA HIS A 38 4.25 10.64 4.82
C HIS A 38 4.01 9.99 3.45
N ALA A 39 2.80 9.46 3.21
CA ALA A 39 2.46 8.85 1.93
C ALA A 39 2.54 9.88 0.78
N GLY A 40 2.16 11.12 1.06
CA GLY A 40 2.36 12.27 0.19
C GLY A 40 1.80 12.03 -1.22
N PRO A 41 2.53 12.42 -2.28
CA PRO A 41 2.08 12.30 -3.66
C PRO A 41 1.80 10.86 -4.11
N THR A 42 2.32 9.84 -3.41
CA THR A 42 2.16 8.44 -3.84
C THR A 42 0.75 7.87 -3.64
N ILE A 43 -0.15 8.65 -3.04
CA ILE A 43 -1.58 8.32 -2.97
C ILE A 43 -2.32 8.73 -4.24
N GLU A 44 -1.80 9.71 -4.99
CA GLU A 44 -2.45 10.17 -6.21
C GLU A 44 -2.48 9.05 -7.27
N ALA A 45 -3.65 8.87 -7.88
CA ALA A 45 -3.94 7.84 -8.89
C ALA A 45 -3.72 6.38 -8.46
N CYS A 46 -3.42 6.12 -7.18
CA CYS A 46 -3.08 4.79 -6.70
C CYS A 46 -4.32 3.90 -6.49
N HIS A 47 -4.08 2.59 -6.49
CA HIS A 47 -5.01 1.58 -6.00
C HIS A 47 -4.71 1.31 -4.52
N PHE A 48 -5.64 1.68 -3.65
CA PHE A 48 -5.46 1.61 -2.20
C PHE A 48 -6.34 0.51 -1.60
N MET A 49 -5.85 -0.16 -0.57
CA MET A 49 -6.64 -1.11 0.23
C MET A 49 -6.71 -0.67 1.69
N ASP A 50 -7.93 -0.66 2.22
CA ASP A 50 -8.24 -0.51 3.64
C ASP A 50 -8.69 -1.88 4.19
N GLY A 51 -7.75 -2.63 4.78
CA GLY A 51 -7.96 -4.05 5.10
C GLY A 51 -8.75 -4.33 6.39
N PHE A 52 -8.96 -3.31 7.19
CA PHE A 52 -9.81 -3.35 8.40
C PHE A 52 -10.65 -2.08 8.41
N ALA A 53 -11.54 -1.98 7.42
CA ALA A 53 -12.11 -0.72 7.00
C ALA A 53 -12.86 0.03 8.10
N GLY A 54 -13.64 -0.66 8.94
CA GLY A 54 -14.47 -0.03 9.95
C GLY A 54 -15.41 1.00 9.31
N THR A 55 -15.24 2.27 9.69
CA THR A 55 -16.00 3.39 9.09
C THR A 55 -15.56 3.76 7.67
N GLY A 56 -14.48 3.14 7.16
CA GLY A 56 -13.81 3.44 5.89
C GLY A 56 -12.96 4.70 5.93
N LEU A 57 -12.59 5.17 7.12
CA LEU A 57 -11.94 6.47 7.28
C LEU A 57 -10.64 6.59 6.47
N MET A 58 -9.80 5.55 6.48
CA MET A 58 -8.52 5.58 5.77
C MET A 58 -8.73 5.53 4.26
N GLY A 59 -9.56 4.61 3.77
CA GLY A 59 -9.87 4.55 2.34
C GLY A 59 -10.58 5.80 1.80
N ILE A 60 -11.50 6.41 2.57
CA ILE A 60 -12.15 7.68 2.17
C ILE A 60 -11.13 8.83 2.12
N TYR A 61 -10.15 8.86 3.02
CA TYR A 61 -9.07 9.85 2.95
C TYR A 61 -8.18 9.63 1.73
N ALA A 62 -7.86 8.38 1.39
CA ALA A 62 -7.12 8.06 0.17
C ALA A 62 -7.86 8.58 -1.08
N LEU A 63 -9.17 8.32 -1.20
CA LEU A 63 -10.00 8.85 -2.29
C LEU A 63 -10.05 10.39 -2.30
N SER A 64 -10.13 11.00 -1.12
CA SER A 64 -10.11 12.46 -0.98
C SER A 64 -8.80 13.06 -1.51
N LEU A 65 -7.69 12.36 -1.32
CA LEU A 65 -6.35 12.76 -1.75
C LEU A 65 -6.00 12.33 -3.19
N GLY A 66 -6.93 11.69 -3.90
CA GLY A 66 -6.77 11.40 -5.33
C GLY A 66 -6.47 9.95 -5.69
N ALA A 67 -6.61 9.00 -4.76
CA ALA A 67 -6.58 7.57 -5.12
C ALA A 67 -7.64 7.27 -6.21
N SER A 68 -7.27 6.44 -7.19
CA SER A 68 -8.14 6.07 -8.30
C SER A 68 -9.23 5.09 -7.87
N HIS A 69 -8.86 4.14 -7.02
CA HIS A 69 -9.75 3.06 -6.57
C HIS A 69 -9.40 2.64 -5.14
N VAL A 70 -10.41 2.26 -4.35
CA VAL A 70 -10.21 1.70 -3.01
C VAL A 70 -10.96 0.39 -2.79
N VAL A 71 -10.23 -0.63 -2.36
CA VAL A 71 -10.82 -1.87 -1.82
C VAL A 71 -10.93 -1.76 -0.31
N PHE A 72 -12.14 -1.92 0.22
CA PHE A 72 -12.40 -1.99 1.65
C PHE A 72 -12.69 -3.45 2.06
N ILE A 73 -12.04 -3.93 3.11
CA ILE A 73 -12.35 -5.23 3.70
C ILE A 73 -12.92 -4.99 5.09
N GLU A 74 -14.14 -5.47 5.32
CA GLU A 74 -14.83 -5.36 6.62
C GLU A 74 -15.47 -6.68 6.99
N LYS A 75 -15.28 -7.12 8.23
CA LYS A 75 -15.79 -8.41 8.70
C LYS A 75 -17.25 -8.33 9.14
N ASP A 76 -17.68 -7.26 9.80
CA ASP A 76 -19.04 -7.11 10.30
C ASP A 76 -19.97 -6.56 9.21
N PRO A 77 -20.98 -7.34 8.74
CA PRO A 77 -21.89 -6.88 7.69
C PRO A 77 -22.67 -5.61 8.07
N ARG A 78 -22.91 -5.35 9.36
CA ARG A 78 -23.58 -4.13 9.83
C ARG A 78 -22.71 -2.90 9.62
N VAL A 79 -21.41 -3.03 9.88
CA VAL A 79 -20.41 -1.98 9.66
C VAL A 79 -20.20 -1.76 8.16
N ALA A 80 -20.08 -2.85 7.38
CA ALA A 80 -19.94 -2.77 5.93
C ALA A 80 -21.14 -2.05 5.27
N ARG A 81 -22.37 -2.33 5.70
CA ARG A 81 -23.57 -1.61 5.21
C ARG A 81 -23.51 -0.11 5.50
N LEU A 82 -23.04 0.30 6.69
CA LEU A 82 -22.88 1.71 7.03
C LEU A 82 -21.78 2.37 6.18
N LEU A 83 -20.67 1.65 5.97
CA LEU A 83 -19.59 2.07 5.07
C LEU A 83 -20.12 2.33 3.66
N GLU A 84 -20.83 1.38 3.06
CA GLU A 84 -21.43 1.53 1.73
C GLU A 84 -22.40 2.71 1.65
N GLN A 85 -23.22 2.95 2.69
CA GLN A 85 -24.09 4.11 2.77
C GLN A 85 -23.29 5.42 2.76
N ASN A 86 -22.20 5.48 3.53
CA ASN A 86 -21.29 6.62 3.54
C ASN A 86 -20.65 6.84 2.16
N LEU A 87 -20.18 5.78 1.50
CA LEU A 87 -19.58 5.85 0.16
C LEU A 87 -20.57 6.38 -0.87
N ARG A 88 -21.82 5.89 -0.89
CA ARG A 88 -22.88 6.42 -1.76
C ARG A 88 -23.15 7.90 -1.48
N ARG A 89 -23.29 8.30 -0.21
CA ARG A 89 -23.56 9.70 0.17
C ARG A 89 -22.43 10.66 -0.21
N LEU A 90 -21.20 10.17 -0.24
CA LEU A 90 -20.02 10.93 -0.63
C LEU A 90 -19.77 10.91 -2.15
N GLY A 91 -20.58 10.20 -2.94
CA GLY A 91 -20.39 10.06 -4.39
C GLY A 91 -19.12 9.26 -4.73
N LEU A 92 -18.80 8.26 -3.92
CA LEU A 92 -17.56 7.45 -4.05
C LEU A 92 -17.80 6.03 -4.53
N ALA A 93 -19.05 5.56 -4.55
CA ALA A 93 -19.39 4.15 -4.77
C ALA A 93 -18.73 3.56 -6.04
N ASP A 94 -18.70 4.31 -7.14
CA ASP A 94 -18.18 3.84 -8.44
C ASP A 94 -16.66 3.63 -8.47
N ARG A 95 -15.94 4.10 -7.43
CA ARG A 95 -14.48 3.98 -7.31
C ARG A 95 -14.08 3.05 -6.15
N THR A 96 -15.02 2.22 -5.69
CA THR A 96 -14.82 1.41 -4.49
C THR A 96 -15.35 0.00 -4.64
N ASP A 97 -14.66 -0.95 -4.02
CA ASP A 97 -15.08 -2.35 -3.85
C ASP A 97 -15.14 -2.66 -2.35
N VAL A 98 -16.31 -3.01 -1.82
CA VAL A 98 -16.49 -3.38 -0.41
C VAL A 98 -16.63 -4.89 -0.30
N ARG A 99 -15.63 -5.55 0.30
CA ARG A 99 -15.59 -7.00 0.50
C ARG A 99 -15.92 -7.34 1.93
N VAL A 100 -17.09 -7.95 2.13
CA VAL A 100 -17.54 -8.38 3.45
C VAL A 100 -16.96 -9.76 3.79
N GLY A 101 -16.13 -9.83 4.82
CA GLY A 101 -15.57 -11.10 5.28
C GLY A 101 -14.30 -10.96 6.13
N ASP A 102 -13.87 -12.08 6.68
CA ASP A 102 -12.58 -12.15 7.36
C ASP A 102 -11.44 -11.92 6.36
N ILE A 103 -10.53 -11.00 6.68
CA ILE A 103 -9.44 -10.61 5.77
C ILE A 103 -8.65 -11.80 5.24
N GLN A 104 -8.35 -12.80 6.07
CA GLN A 104 -7.58 -13.95 5.61
C GLN A 104 -8.35 -14.71 4.51
N ARG A 105 -9.67 -14.86 4.65
CA ARG A 105 -10.52 -15.50 3.64
C ARG A 105 -10.68 -14.64 2.40
N VAL A 106 -10.83 -13.32 2.54
CA VAL A 106 -10.97 -12.41 1.40
C VAL A 106 -9.71 -12.42 0.53
N LEU A 107 -8.53 -12.47 1.17
CA LEU A 107 -7.25 -12.46 0.48
C LEU A 107 -6.95 -13.73 -0.35
N THR A 108 -7.71 -14.82 -0.21
CA THR A 108 -7.47 -16.04 -1.02
C THR A 108 -7.95 -15.92 -2.47
N ARG A 109 -8.52 -14.77 -2.85
CA ARG A 109 -8.88 -14.44 -4.22
C ARG A 109 -8.15 -13.16 -4.60
N PRO A 110 -7.40 -13.14 -5.72
CA PRO A 110 -6.70 -11.94 -6.13
C PRO A 110 -7.68 -10.79 -6.41
N PRO A 111 -7.27 -9.53 -6.25
CA PRO A 111 -8.05 -8.39 -6.71
C PRO A 111 -8.01 -8.32 -8.24
N ALA A 112 -8.94 -7.58 -8.84
CA ALA A 112 -8.92 -7.35 -10.29
C ALA A 112 -7.67 -6.59 -10.74
N VAL A 113 -7.18 -5.68 -9.90
CA VAL A 113 -5.94 -4.93 -10.09
C VAL A 113 -5.18 -4.94 -8.77
N PRO A 114 -3.88 -5.27 -8.73
CA PRO A 114 -3.08 -5.22 -7.50
C PRO A 114 -2.93 -3.80 -6.94
N MET A 115 -2.79 -3.71 -5.61
CA MET A 115 -2.71 -2.45 -4.87
C MET A 115 -1.30 -1.85 -4.89
N ASP A 116 -1.23 -0.53 -4.98
CA ASP A 116 -0.01 0.26 -4.77
C ASP A 116 0.18 0.58 -3.28
N TRP A 117 -0.92 0.71 -2.54
CA TRP A 117 -0.93 0.99 -1.11
C TRP A 117 -1.88 0.07 -0.35
N VAL A 118 -1.44 -0.40 0.82
CA VAL A 118 -2.27 -1.16 1.75
C VAL A 118 -2.18 -0.52 3.14
N PHE A 119 -3.31 -0.36 3.82
CA PHE A 119 -3.35 -0.01 5.23
C PHE A 119 -4.08 -1.08 6.03
N LEU A 120 -3.42 -1.54 7.10
CA LEU A 120 -3.96 -2.53 8.04
C LEU A 120 -4.02 -1.93 9.44
N GLY A 121 -5.24 -1.65 9.90
CA GLY A 121 -5.53 -1.24 11.28
C GLY A 121 -6.36 -2.28 12.02
N PRO A 122 -5.81 -3.47 12.31
CA PRO A 122 -6.58 -4.51 12.96
C PRO A 122 -7.02 -4.11 14.38
N PRO A 123 -8.08 -4.72 14.92
CA PRO A 123 -8.40 -4.65 16.34
C PRO A 123 -7.19 -5.00 17.22
N TYR A 124 -7.14 -4.46 18.43
CA TYR A 124 -5.97 -4.59 19.31
C TYR A 124 -5.66 -6.02 19.75
N ASP A 125 -6.71 -6.82 19.93
CA ASP A 125 -6.66 -8.23 20.26
C ASP A 125 -6.33 -9.12 19.05
N PHE A 126 -6.13 -8.52 17.86
CA PHE A 126 -5.73 -9.26 16.68
C PHE A 126 -4.30 -9.81 16.83
N PRO A 127 -4.12 -11.15 16.87
CA PRO A 127 -2.83 -11.75 17.19
C PRO A 127 -1.75 -11.43 16.15
N THR A 128 -0.53 -11.15 16.62
CA THR A 128 0.62 -10.88 15.72
C THR A 128 0.84 -12.01 14.70
N PRO A 129 0.86 -13.30 15.07
CA PRO A 129 1.04 -14.37 14.07
C PRO A 129 -0.05 -14.38 12.98
N ARG A 130 -1.28 -13.99 13.35
CA ARG A 130 -2.38 -13.88 12.39
C ARG A 130 -2.20 -12.71 11.43
N LEU A 131 -1.64 -11.60 11.92
CA LEU A 131 -1.29 -10.45 11.10
C LEU A 131 -0.13 -10.78 10.15
N GLU A 132 0.90 -11.46 10.61
CA GLU A 132 2.01 -11.93 9.76
C GLU A 132 1.49 -12.83 8.63
N ALA A 133 0.54 -13.73 8.91
CA ALA A 133 -0.12 -14.53 7.89
C ALA A 133 -0.97 -13.69 6.91
N VAL A 134 -1.49 -12.54 7.30
CA VAL A 134 -2.14 -11.59 6.37
C VAL A 134 -1.09 -10.95 5.45
N LEU A 135 0.06 -10.55 6.00
CA LEU A 135 1.15 -9.94 5.22
C LEU A 135 1.71 -10.90 4.17
N GLU A 136 1.85 -12.17 4.53
CA GLU A 136 2.25 -13.24 3.60
C GLU A 136 1.22 -13.45 2.49
N ARG A 137 -0.08 -13.43 2.81
CA ARG A 137 -1.16 -13.60 1.82
C ARG A 137 -1.23 -12.45 0.83
N LEU A 138 -0.91 -11.23 1.25
CA LEU A 138 -0.85 -10.07 0.34
C LEU A 138 0.16 -10.30 -0.79
N VAL A 139 1.28 -10.98 -0.49
CA VAL A 139 2.30 -11.35 -1.46
C VAL A 139 1.88 -12.60 -2.24
N ARG A 140 1.51 -13.67 -1.54
CA ARG A 140 1.21 -14.99 -2.13
C ARG A 140 0.06 -14.96 -3.15
N TYR A 141 -0.95 -14.14 -2.92
CA TYR A 141 -2.14 -14.07 -3.76
C TYR A 141 -2.18 -12.80 -4.63
N ASP A 142 -1.01 -12.21 -4.91
CA ASP A 142 -0.83 -11.09 -5.84
C ASP A 142 -1.74 -9.89 -5.57
N TRP A 143 -1.96 -9.58 -4.29
CA TRP A 143 -2.79 -8.45 -3.90
C TRP A 143 -2.11 -7.11 -4.09
N THR A 144 -0.79 -7.10 -4.18
CA THR A 144 0.01 -5.88 -4.25
C THR A 144 0.89 -5.90 -5.49
N ARG A 145 1.33 -4.74 -5.95
CA ARG A 145 2.39 -4.63 -6.97
C ARG A 145 3.76 -4.83 -6.34
N ASN A 146 4.77 -5.14 -7.16
CA ASN A 146 6.16 -4.94 -6.74
C ASN A 146 6.33 -3.48 -6.35
N ASP A 147 7.10 -3.14 -5.32
CA ASP A 147 7.28 -1.80 -4.76
C ASP A 147 6.12 -1.20 -3.93
N ALA A 148 4.98 -1.89 -3.85
CA ALA A 148 3.82 -1.45 -3.09
C ALA A 148 4.16 -1.11 -1.64
N ARG A 149 3.45 -0.15 -1.07
CA ARG A 149 3.68 0.34 0.29
C ARG A 149 2.59 -0.15 1.23
N LEU A 150 2.98 -0.42 2.47
CA LEU A 150 2.10 -0.98 3.49
C LEU A 150 2.25 -0.20 4.80
N GLY A 151 1.13 0.26 5.35
CA GLY A 151 1.04 0.78 6.71
C GLY A 151 0.36 -0.23 7.64
N VAL A 152 0.99 -0.57 8.76
CA VAL A 152 0.41 -1.48 9.76
C VAL A 152 0.31 -0.79 11.12
N GLN A 153 -0.90 -0.49 11.56
CA GLN A 153 -1.13 0.07 12.89
C GLN A 153 -1.05 -1.02 13.97
N ARG A 154 -0.33 -0.73 15.05
CA ARG A 154 -0.28 -1.51 16.29
C ARG A 154 -0.20 -0.57 17.49
N PHE A 155 -0.31 -1.15 18.68
CA PHE A 155 0.19 -0.49 19.88
C PHE A 155 1.72 -0.52 19.94
N LYS A 156 2.34 0.52 20.50
CA LYS A 156 3.79 0.60 20.74
C LYS A 156 4.35 -0.60 21.52
N LYS A 157 3.55 -1.18 22.41
CA LYS A 157 3.91 -2.36 23.21
C LYS A 157 3.83 -3.68 22.43
N SER A 158 3.20 -3.69 21.25
CA SER A 158 3.22 -4.86 20.37
C SER A 158 4.55 -4.93 19.64
N PRO A 159 5.12 -6.13 19.43
CA PRO A 159 6.28 -6.26 18.56
C PRO A 159 5.92 -5.86 17.13
N ALA A 160 6.91 -5.35 16.40
CA ALA A 160 6.79 -5.19 14.95
C ALA A 160 6.53 -6.57 14.30
N PRO A 161 5.56 -6.69 13.39
CA PRO A 161 5.27 -7.95 12.74
C PRO A 161 6.42 -8.36 11.81
N ARG A 162 6.75 -9.65 11.77
CA ARG A 162 7.60 -10.22 10.72
C ARG A 162 6.82 -10.21 9.40
N ALA A 163 7.46 -9.75 8.34
CA ALA A 163 6.77 -9.50 7.08
C ALA A 163 7.61 -10.03 5.92
N THR A 164 7.51 -11.33 5.62
CA THR A 164 8.18 -11.93 4.46
C THR A 164 7.72 -11.26 3.17
N GLY A 165 8.67 -10.86 2.32
CA GLY A 165 8.39 -10.09 1.10
C GLY A 165 8.25 -8.58 1.32
N TRP A 166 8.45 -8.11 2.55
CA TRP A 166 8.32 -6.70 2.92
C TRP A 166 9.56 -6.22 3.69
N THR A 167 10.01 -5.00 3.39
CA THR A 167 11.09 -4.33 4.09
C THR A 167 10.54 -3.20 4.93
N LEU A 168 10.76 -3.24 6.25
CA LEU A 168 10.43 -2.14 7.15
C LEU A 168 11.38 -0.96 6.87
N TYR A 169 10.84 0.21 6.54
CA TYR A 169 11.65 1.40 6.25
C TYR A 169 11.35 2.59 7.18
N GLY A 170 10.31 2.50 8.01
CA GLY A 170 9.99 3.58 8.93
C GLY A 170 8.85 3.26 9.89
N THR A 171 8.63 4.19 10.82
CA THR A 171 7.52 4.14 11.78
C THR A 171 6.97 5.53 12.02
N LEU A 172 5.65 5.63 12.21
CA LEU A 172 4.97 6.85 12.64
C LEU A 172 4.31 6.57 13.99
N ALA A 173 4.57 7.38 15.01
CA ALA A 173 4.08 7.14 16.35
C ALA A 173 3.29 8.34 16.89
N HIS A 174 2.17 8.07 17.57
CA HIS A 174 1.41 9.09 18.27
C HIS A 174 0.67 8.49 19.46
N GLY A 175 0.91 9.01 20.67
CA GLY A 175 0.38 8.40 21.90
C GLY A 175 0.90 6.97 22.05
N ASP A 176 -0.01 6.02 22.26
CA ASP A 176 0.31 4.59 22.35
C ASP A 176 0.22 3.85 21.00
N ASP A 177 -0.20 4.52 19.94
CA ASP A 177 -0.32 3.94 18.60
C ASP A 177 0.98 4.14 17.81
N VAL A 178 1.34 3.13 17.01
CA VAL A 178 2.43 3.16 16.03
C VAL A 178 1.92 2.59 14.70
N VAL A 179 2.33 3.20 13.58
CA VAL A 179 2.19 2.65 12.23
C VAL A 179 3.57 2.26 11.75
N TYR A 180 3.77 0.97 11.52
CA TYR A 180 4.95 0.43 10.86
C TYR A 180 4.78 0.58 9.34
N LEU A 181 5.81 1.11 8.68
CA LEU A 181 5.79 1.40 7.25
C LEU A 181 6.72 0.44 6.52
N PHE A 182 6.15 -0.36 5.62
CA PHE A 182 6.85 -1.36 4.85
C PHE A 182 6.77 -1.06 3.36
N GLN A 183 7.79 -1.51 2.62
CA GLN A 183 7.79 -1.52 1.17
C GLN A 183 7.97 -2.96 0.67
N ARG A 184 7.20 -3.35 -0.35
CA ARG A 184 7.31 -4.68 -0.94
C ARG A 184 8.63 -4.81 -1.68
N THR A 185 9.39 -5.84 -1.33
CA THR A 185 10.64 -6.18 -2.03
C THR A 185 10.29 -6.85 -3.36
N ALA A 186 10.88 -6.40 -4.47
CA ALA A 186 10.76 -7.12 -5.73
C ALA A 186 11.49 -8.47 -5.61
N GLU A 187 10.81 -9.57 -5.95
CA GLU A 187 11.50 -10.83 -6.15
C GLU A 187 12.40 -10.68 -7.38
N SER A 188 13.71 -10.69 -7.16
CA SER A 188 14.69 -10.77 -8.25
C SER A 188 14.64 -12.21 -8.75
N PHE A 189 13.89 -12.45 -9.83
CA PHE A 189 14.03 -13.68 -10.58
C PHE A 189 15.44 -13.70 -11.17
N GLY A 190 16.35 -14.42 -10.51
CA GLY A 190 17.64 -14.77 -11.08
C GLY A 190 17.39 -15.45 -12.42
N SER A 191 17.90 -14.85 -13.49
CA SER A 191 17.92 -15.46 -14.82
C SER A 191 18.63 -16.81 -14.72
N SER A 192 17.86 -17.89 -14.64
CA SER A 192 18.38 -19.24 -14.82
C SER A 192 18.82 -19.32 -16.27
N GLY A 193 20.14 -19.30 -16.45
CA GLY A 193 20.77 -19.29 -17.76
C GLY A 193 20.22 -20.39 -18.64
N ILE A 194 19.64 -20.00 -19.76
CA ILE A 194 19.47 -20.86 -20.91
C ILE A 194 20.90 -21.26 -21.31
N ARG A 195 21.32 -22.46 -20.94
CA ARG A 195 22.47 -23.11 -21.55
C ARG A 195 22.02 -23.56 -22.93
N GLU A 196 22.20 -22.70 -23.92
CA GLU A 196 22.20 -23.12 -25.31
C GLU A 196 23.33 -24.14 -25.50
N SER A 197 22.93 -25.39 -25.61
CA SER A 197 23.72 -26.46 -26.20
C SER A 197 23.49 -26.36 -27.69
N GLY A 198 24.47 -25.79 -28.41
CA GLY A 198 24.40 -25.59 -29.85
C GLY A 198 25.79 -25.66 -30.47
N SER A 199 26.06 -26.79 -31.10
CA SER A 199 27.28 -27.10 -31.85
C SER A 199 27.59 -26.07 -32.95
N SER A 200 28.79 -25.50 -32.95
CA SER A 200 29.33 -24.72 -34.07
C SER A 200 30.07 -25.63 -35.05
N GLY A 201 29.35 -26.08 -36.07
CA GLY A 201 29.92 -26.53 -37.35
C GLY A 201 30.23 -25.32 -38.21
N ILE A 202 31.50 -25.17 -38.57
CA ILE A 202 32.02 -24.11 -39.46
C ILE A 202 31.60 -24.40 -40.90
N ARG A 203 31.02 -23.41 -41.59
CA ARG A 203 31.12 -23.22 -43.05
C ARG A 203 30.70 -21.79 -43.42
N GLU A 204 31.63 -21.07 -44.05
CA GLU A 204 31.47 -19.74 -44.65
C GLU A 204 30.94 -19.80 -46.11
N SER A 205 30.65 -18.60 -46.64
CA SER A 205 30.26 -18.19 -47.99
C SER A 205 28.74 -18.21 -48.27
N GLY A 206 28.10 -17.16 -48.78
CA GLY A 206 28.50 -15.82 -49.23
C GLY A 206 27.34 -15.18 -50.01
N SER A 207 27.40 -13.86 -50.18
CA SER A 207 26.71 -13.05 -51.22
C SER A 207 25.27 -12.53 -51.01
N SER A 208 25.22 -11.18 -51.12
CA SER A 208 24.25 -10.30 -51.81
C SER A 208 22.87 -10.01 -51.25
N GLY A 209 22.71 -8.73 -50.86
CA GLY A 209 21.82 -7.78 -51.56
C GLY A 209 20.38 -7.69 -51.05
N GLY A 210 19.95 -6.49 -50.64
CA GLY A 210 18.53 -6.18 -50.48
C GLY A 210 18.22 -5.05 -49.51
N SER A 211 18.08 -3.85 -50.06
CA SER A 211 17.54 -2.65 -49.43
C SER A 211 16.12 -2.84 -48.89
N GLY A 212 15.84 -2.35 -47.68
CA GLY A 212 14.49 -2.21 -47.14
C GLY A 212 14.47 -1.46 -45.82
N SER A 213 14.11 -0.17 -45.84
CA SER A 213 13.67 0.58 -44.66
C SER A 213 12.36 0.01 -44.12
N PRO A 214 12.13 0.02 -42.79
CA PRO A 214 11.01 0.80 -42.24
C PRO A 214 11.32 1.32 -40.80
N PRO A 215 10.35 1.75 -39.97
CA PRO A 215 10.14 3.13 -39.61
C PRO A 215 10.58 3.50 -38.18
N SER A 216 10.52 4.81 -37.92
CA SER A 216 10.64 5.49 -36.62
C SER A 216 10.03 4.76 -35.42
N GLY A 217 10.89 4.29 -34.51
CA GLY A 217 10.54 3.89 -33.15
C GLY A 217 11.08 4.89 -32.13
N GLY A 218 10.16 5.57 -31.43
CA GLY A 218 10.47 6.56 -30.40
C GLY A 218 11.27 5.96 -29.24
N ARG A 219 12.24 6.74 -28.76
CA ARG A 219 13.08 6.45 -27.60
C ARG A 219 12.22 6.37 -26.32
N PRO A 220 12.40 5.37 -25.45
CA PRO A 220 11.94 5.50 -24.07
C PRO A 220 12.86 6.49 -23.33
N CYS A 221 12.24 7.50 -22.72
CA CYS A 221 12.88 8.44 -21.79
C CYS A 221 13.68 7.70 -20.73
N GLY A 222 15.01 7.88 -20.77
CA GLY A 222 15.89 7.49 -19.69
C GLY A 222 15.65 8.37 -18.47
N LEU A 223 15.13 7.78 -17.39
CA LEU A 223 15.24 8.34 -16.05
C LEU A 223 16.34 7.59 -15.32
N ARG A 224 17.50 8.25 -15.27
CA ARG A 224 18.66 7.88 -14.48
C ARG A 224 18.31 8.10 -12.99
N PRO A 225 18.50 7.13 -12.08
CA PRO A 225 18.34 7.42 -10.66
C PRO A 225 19.48 8.34 -10.18
N PRO A 226 19.22 9.27 -9.24
CA PRO A 226 20.25 10.14 -8.70
C PRO A 226 21.25 9.33 -7.88
N ASN A 227 22.53 9.47 -8.26
CA ASN A 227 23.68 8.92 -7.55
C ASN A 227 23.76 9.58 -6.16
N ARG A 228 23.48 8.85 -5.08
CA ARG A 228 23.81 9.29 -3.72
C ARG A 228 25.01 8.48 -3.22
N SER A 229 26.14 9.15 -3.16
CA SER A 229 27.32 8.72 -2.42
C SER A 229 26.97 8.59 -0.94
N VAL A 230 27.00 7.36 -0.42
CA VAL A 230 27.03 7.09 1.01
C VAL A 230 28.40 7.53 1.53
N ARG A 231 28.44 8.54 2.39
CA ARG A 231 29.54 8.72 3.33
C ARG A 231 29.07 8.14 4.65
N GLU A 232 29.62 6.99 5.00
CA GLU A 232 29.61 6.52 6.39
C GLU A 232 30.51 7.46 7.19
N HIS A 233 29.97 8.04 8.27
CA HIS A 233 30.78 8.57 9.35
C HIS A 233 30.58 7.65 10.56
N PRO A 234 31.67 7.22 11.20
CA PRO A 234 31.59 6.41 12.40
C PRO A 234 31.14 7.30 13.56
N ASP A 235 30.69 6.65 14.63
CA ASP A 235 30.46 7.21 15.97
C ASP A 235 28.99 7.52 16.28
N GLY A 236 28.33 6.50 16.83
CA GLY A 236 27.04 6.64 17.47
C GLY A 236 27.14 7.47 18.74
N THR A 237 26.50 8.63 18.75
CA THR A 237 25.88 9.25 19.93
C THR A 237 24.79 10.21 19.46
N GLY A 238 23.67 10.25 20.19
CA GLY A 238 22.36 10.71 19.72
C GLY A 238 22.17 12.19 19.41
N PHE A 239 20.97 12.52 18.94
CA PHE A 239 20.44 13.88 18.92
C PHE A 239 18.97 13.91 19.35
N ALA A 240 18.72 14.68 20.41
CA ALA A 240 17.47 15.34 20.67
C ALA A 240 17.39 16.58 19.75
N GLU A 241 16.25 16.82 19.12
CA GLU A 241 15.98 18.11 18.49
C GLU A 241 14.71 18.75 19.08
N THR A 242 14.96 19.90 19.69
CA THR A 242 14.00 20.85 20.24
C THR A 242 13.51 21.75 19.11
N PHE A 243 12.20 21.82 18.87
CA PHE A 243 11.62 22.82 17.99
C PHE A 243 11.39 24.14 18.75
N HIS A 244 12.02 25.22 18.28
CA HIS A 244 11.56 26.58 18.57
C HIS A 244 10.53 27.03 17.52
N ARG A 245 9.67 27.94 17.97
CA ARG A 245 8.40 28.40 17.39
C ARG A 245 8.46 28.93 15.96
#